data_AF-A0A023X1X0-F1
#
_entry.id   AF-A0A023X1X0-F1
#
_cell.length_a   1.000
_cell.length_b   1.000
_cell.length_c   1.000
_cell.angle_alpha   90.00
_cell.angle_beta   90.00
_cell.angle_gamma   90.00
#
_symmetry.space_group_name_H-M   'P 1'
#
loop_
_entity.id
_entity.type
_entity.pdbx_description
1 polymer ?
#
loop_
_entity_poly.entity_id
_entity_poly.type
_entity_poly.pdbx_seq_one_letter_code
_entity_poly.pdbx_strand_id
1 'polypeptide(L)'
;MNISTKVYIYVLFVTFSLGCLWWISSYGIGFSLLHLGTAAGLALACLLARKFPLEFKRNTVEIVDVAVLTAMFALGPVWALLVAVPSFVFRERLRTMFTSGADGMSILLAGATFGAFSSPVLDVSAPSEGLVYGAVLGGAVFYLSNAFFNALLLRFKYESGVLAKMRESLAPLVAPDIIAVLAALGTAYVTVAFGPAAALVLFLGGRGL
;
A
#
# COMPACT_ATOMS: atom_id res chain seq x y z
N MET A 1 -4.31 27.17 6.83
CA MET A 1 -3.26 26.28 6.28
C MET A 1 -2.27 27.13 5.52
N ASN A 2 -0.98 27.06 5.88
CA ASN A 2 0.06 27.90 5.29
C ASN A 2 0.22 27.63 3.79
N ILE A 3 0.64 28.66 3.04
CA ILE A 3 0.88 28.57 1.59
C ILE A 3 1.90 27.47 1.29
N SER A 4 2.97 27.37 2.08
CA SER A 4 3.99 26.32 1.96
C SER A 4 3.42 24.90 2.06
N THR A 5 2.42 24.67 2.93
CA THR A 5 1.76 23.37 3.07
C THR A 5 0.95 23.02 1.82
N LYS A 6 0.23 24.00 1.25
CA LYS A 6 -0.55 23.78 0.01
C LYS A 6 0.37 23.46 -1.16
N VAL A 7 1.44 24.24 -1.33
CA VAL A 7 2.44 24.01 -2.40
C VAL A 7 3.05 22.62 -2.28
N TYR A 8 3.44 22.19 -1.09
CA TYR A 8 3.95 20.84 -0.86
C TYR A 8 2.96 19.75 -1.30
N ILE A 9 1.68 19.86 -0.92
CA ILE A 9 0.64 18.89 -1.32
C ILE A 9 0.49 18.83 -2.84
N TYR A 10 0.48 19.98 -3.53
CA TYR A 10 0.39 20.01 -4.98
C TYR A 10 1.61 19.39 -5.65
N VAL A 11 2.82 19.73 -5.19
CA VAL A 11 4.06 19.16 -5.73
C VAL A 11 4.11 17.66 -5.53
N LEU A 12 3.72 17.17 -4.34
CA LEU A 12 3.64 15.74 -4.06
C LEU A 12 2.63 15.03 -4.98
N PHE A 13 1.46 15.60 -5.18
CA PHE A 13 0.45 15.03 -6.07
C PHE A 13 0.90 15.02 -7.55
N VAL A 14 1.57 16.09 -8.01
CA VAL A 14 2.11 16.17 -9.38
C VAL A 14 3.23 15.16 -9.59
N THR A 15 4.18 15.07 -8.65
CA THR A 15 5.26 14.08 -8.71
C THR A 15 4.74 12.65 -8.70
N PHE A 16 3.74 12.35 -7.86
CA PHE A 16 3.04 11.07 -7.90
C PHE A 16 2.40 10.80 -9.27
N SER A 17 1.68 11.77 -9.83
CA SER A 17 1.02 11.62 -11.14
C SER A 17 2.03 11.36 -12.26
N LEU A 18 3.17 12.06 -12.25
CA LEU A 18 4.28 11.85 -13.18
C LEU A 18 4.94 10.48 -12.97
N GLY A 19 5.12 10.05 -11.72
CA GLY A 19 5.62 8.71 -11.38
C GLY A 19 4.73 7.59 -11.93
N CYS A 20 3.40 7.75 -11.84
CA CYS A 20 2.45 6.83 -12.44
C CYS A 20 2.60 6.76 -13.97
N LEU A 21 2.69 7.91 -14.63
CA LEU A 21 2.87 7.96 -16.09
C LEU A 21 4.17 7.30 -16.52
N TRP A 22 5.27 7.60 -15.82
CA TRP A 22 6.57 6.98 -16.06
C TRP A 22 6.50 5.45 -15.88
N TRP A 23 5.87 4.98 -14.81
CA TRP A 23 5.72 3.55 -14.54
C TRP A 23 4.94 2.84 -15.64
N ILE A 24 3.76 3.37 -16.01
CA ILE A 24 2.92 2.80 -17.07
C ILE A 24 3.68 2.75 -18.40
N SER A 25 4.46 3.80 -18.71
CA SER A 25 5.26 3.83 -19.93
C SER A 25 6.43 2.84 -19.94
N SER A 26 6.99 2.51 -18.77
CA SER A 26 8.19 1.67 -18.66
C SER A 26 7.86 0.17 -18.52
N TYR A 27 6.80 -0.16 -17.79
CA TYR A 27 6.46 -1.54 -17.42
C TYR A 27 5.16 -2.05 -18.04
N GLY A 28 4.34 -1.18 -18.64
CA GLY A 28 3.03 -1.55 -19.17
C GLY A 28 2.02 -1.93 -18.08
N ILE A 29 0.86 -2.44 -18.49
CA ILE A 29 -0.18 -2.94 -17.57
C ILE A 29 -0.65 -4.31 -18.07
N GLY A 30 -0.45 -5.35 -17.27
CA GLY A 30 -1.03 -6.67 -17.50
C GLY A 30 -2.55 -6.62 -17.29
N PHE A 31 -3.31 -6.81 -18.36
CA PHE A 31 -4.77 -6.89 -18.32
C PHE A 31 -5.23 -8.34 -18.50
N SER A 32 -5.81 -8.93 -17.47
CA SER A 32 -6.56 -10.17 -17.58
C SER A 32 -7.81 -10.16 -16.70
N LEU A 33 -8.77 -11.04 -16.99
CA LEU A 33 -10.02 -11.14 -16.22
C LEU A 33 -9.75 -11.49 -14.75
N LEU A 34 -8.70 -12.28 -14.50
CA LEU A 34 -8.23 -12.63 -13.15
C LEU A 34 -7.66 -11.41 -12.42
N HIS A 35 -6.92 -10.55 -13.12
CA HIS A 35 -6.41 -9.29 -12.56
C HIS A 35 -7.56 -8.37 -12.13
N LEU A 36 -8.57 -8.23 -12.99
CA LEU A 36 -9.77 -7.43 -12.70
C LEU A 36 -10.56 -7.99 -11.51
N GLY A 37 -10.79 -9.31 -11.47
CA GLY A 37 -11.58 -9.95 -10.41
C GLY A 37 -10.90 -9.85 -9.04
N THR A 38 -9.59 -10.09 -8.98
CA THR A 38 -8.81 -9.99 -7.74
C THR A 38 -8.68 -8.55 -7.26
N ALA A 39 -8.39 -7.60 -8.15
CA ALA A 39 -8.36 -6.17 -7.82
C ALA A 39 -9.72 -5.67 -7.33
N ALA A 40 -10.83 -6.07 -7.98
CA ALA A 40 -12.18 -5.70 -7.55
C ALA A 40 -12.51 -6.27 -6.17
N GLY A 41 -12.15 -7.53 -5.90
CA GLY A 41 -12.34 -8.16 -4.59
C GLY A 41 -11.56 -7.46 -3.48
N LEU A 42 -10.30 -7.13 -3.72
CA LEU A 42 -9.46 -6.39 -2.77
C LEU A 42 -9.94 -4.95 -2.57
N ALA A 43 -10.36 -4.26 -3.63
CA ALA A 43 -10.93 -2.91 -3.55
C ALA A 43 -12.25 -2.90 -2.75
N LEU A 44 -13.10 -3.92 -2.94
CA LEU A 44 -14.32 -4.10 -2.15
C LEU A 44 -13.97 -4.36 -0.68
N ALA A 45 -12.96 -5.18 -0.41
CA ALA A 45 -12.48 -5.43 0.96
C ALA A 45 -11.95 -4.15 1.63
N CYS A 46 -11.17 -3.33 0.91
CA CYS A 46 -10.76 -1.99 1.36
C CYS A 46 -11.96 -1.11 1.71
N LEU A 47 -12.95 -1.07 0.83
CA LEU A 47 -14.15 -0.25 1.02
C LEU A 47 -14.96 -0.71 2.24
N LEU A 48 -15.11 -2.02 2.43
CA LEU A 48 -15.80 -2.61 3.59
C LEU A 48 -15.03 -2.38 4.88
N ALA A 49 -13.71 -2.55 4.88
CA ALA A 49 -12.86 -2.29 6.04
C ALA A 49 -12.93 -0.83 6.50
N ARG A 50 -13.07 0.10 5.55
CA ARG A 50 -13.22 1.52 5.85
C ARG A 50 -14.60 1.87 6.40
N LYS A 51 -15.65 1.19 5.91
CA LYS A 51 -17.02 1.37 6.40
C LYS A 51 -17.24 0.74 7.78
N PHE A 52 -16.50 -0.33 8.09
CA PHE A 52 -16.56 -1.06 9.35
C PHE A 52 -15.16 -1.19 9.96
N PRO A 53 -14.64 -0.11 10.59
CA PRO A 53 -13.32 -0.14 11.22
C PRO A 53 -13.32 -1.14 12.38
N LEU A 54 -12.35 -2.06 12.36
CA LEU A 54 -12.13 -3.01 13.44
C LEU A 54 -11.07 -2.45 14.39
N GLU A 55 -11.50 -1.99 15.54
CA GLU A 55 -10.62 -1.43 16.57
C GLU A 55 -10.24 -2.52 17.59
N PHE A 56 -8.99 -3.01 17.53
CA PHE A 56 -8.47 -3.91 18.57
C PHE A 56 -7.86 -3.10 19.72
N LYS A 57 -8.71 -2.45 20.52
CA LYS A 57 -8.39 -1.66 21.73
C LYS A 57 -7.30 -0.59 21.58
N ARG A 58 -6.04 -0.98 21.38
CA ARG A 58 -4.85 -0.12 21.32
C ARG A 58 -4.11 -0.17 19.97
N ASN A 59 -4.46 -1.12 19.09
CA ASN A 59 -3.91 -1.23 17.74
C ASN A 59 -5.05 -1.29 16.73
N THR A 60 -5.04 -0.36 15.77
CA THR A 60 -5.85 -0.44 14.55
C THR A 60 -4.97 -1.10 13.49
N VAL A 61 -5.20 -2.38 13.21
CA VAL A 61 -4.64 -2.98 11.98
C VAL A 61 -5.46 -2.39 10.84
N GLU A 62 -4.88 -1.49 10.05
CA GLU A 62 -5.55 -1.00 8.86
C GLU A 62 -5.57 -2.12 7.81
N ILE A 63 -6.69 -2.84 7.73
CA ILE A 63 -6.95 -3.89 6.73
C ILE A 63 -6.73 -3.37 5.29
N VAL A 64 -6.83 -2.06 5.11
CA VAL A 64 -6.51 -1.34 3.87
C VAL A 64 -5.05 -1.58 3.47
N ASP A 65 -4.09 -1.50 4.38
CA ASP A 65 -2.67 -1.73 4.08
C ASP A 65 -2.43 -3.17 3.65
N VAL A 66 -3.08 -4.14 4.32
CA VAL A 66 -2.98 -5.55 3.96
C VAL A 66 -3.50 -5.77 2.54
N ALA A 67 -4.64 -5.18 2.19
CA ALA A 67 -5.23 -5.30 0.86
C ALA A 67 -4.37 -4.62 -0.22
N VAL A 68 -3.80 -3.45 0.07
CA VAL A 68 -2.93 -2.71 -0.86
C VAL A 68 -1.60 -3.43 -1.08
N LEU A 69 -0.96 -3.92 -0.01
CA LEU A 69 0.27 -4.72 -0.11
C LEU A 69 0.01 -6.07 -0.80
N THR A 70 -1.11 -6.73 -0.51
CA THR A 70 -1.50 -7.97 -1.21
C THR A 70 -1.69 -7.69 -2.70
N ALA A 71 -2.37 -6.61 -3.07
CA ALA A 71 -2.53 -6.20 -4.46
C ALA A 71 -1.18 -5.91 -5.12
N MET A 72 -0.26 -5.26 -4.40
CA MET A 72 1.07 -4.94 -4.90
C MET A 72 1.89 -6.21 -5.19
N PHE A 73 1.89 -7.18 -4.29
CA PHE A 73 2.62 -8.43 -4.48
C PHE A 73 1.95 -9.35 -5.50
N ALA A 74 0.61 -9.38 -5.56
CA ALA A 74 -0.14 -10.26 -6.44
C ALA A 74 -0.22 -9.75 -7.88
N LEU A 75 -0.49 -8.46 -8.06
CA LEU A 75 -0.87 -7.85 -9.33
C LEU A 75 0.11 -6.77 -9.80
N GLY A 76 0.96 -6.28 -8.90
CA GLY A 76 1.86 -5.16 -9.16
C GLY A 76 1.32 -3.80 -8.70
N PRO A 77 2.15 -2.75 -8.79
CA PRO A 77 1.89 -1.45 -8.15
C PRO A 77 0.74 -0.67 -8.78
N VAL A 78 0.49 -0.81 -10.09
CA VAL A 78 -0.62 -0.10 -10.75
C VAL A 78 -1.97 -0.59 -10.25
N TRP A 79 -2.12 -1.90 -10.08
CA TRP A 79 -3.33 -2.50 -9.51
C TRP A 79 -3.47 -2.18 -8.02
N ALA A 80 -2.36 -2.12 -7.27
CA ALA A 80 -2.37 -1.65 -5.89
C ALA A 80 -2.88 -0.21 -5.75
N LEU A 81 -2.52 0.68 -6.68
CA LEU A 81 -3.05 2.05 -6.72
C LEU A 81 -4.57 2.07 -6.93
N LEU A 82 -5.11 1.20 -7.80
CA LEU A 82 -6.56 1.06 -8.00
C LEU A 82 -7.26 0.54 -6.75
N VAL A 83 -6.68 -0.44 -6.06
CA VAL A 83 -7.19 -0.98 -4.80
C VAL A 83 -7.15 0.06 -3.67
N ALA A 84 -6.21 1.00 -3.73
CA ALA A 84 -6.11 2.10 -2.77
C ALA A 84 -7.11 3.24 -3.05
N VAL A 85 -7.73 3.35 -4.23
CA VAL A 85 -8.67 4.45 -4.55
C VAL A 85 -9.77 4.65 -3.50
N PRO A 86 -10.45 3.60 -2.99
CA PRO A 86 -11.46 3.76 -1.93
C PRO A 86 -10.90 4.37 -0.64
N SER A 87 -9.59 4.28 -0.38
CA SER A 87 -8.93 4.91 0.77
C SER A 87 -8.72 6.44 0.58
N PHE A 88 -8.83 6.94 -0.65
CA PHE A 88 -8.63 8.36 -0.97
C PHE A 88 -9.94 9.16 -1.05
N VAL A 89 -11.00 8.59 -1.63
CA VAL A 89 -12.14 9.37 -2.15
C VAL A 89 -13.04 9.98 -1.06
N PHE A 90 -13.13 9.40 0.14
CA PHE A 90 -14.04 9.87 1.20
C PHE A 90 -13.49 11.03 2.07
N ARG A 91 -12.67 11.93 1.52
CA ARG A 91 -12.01 13.01 2.28
C ARG A 91 -12.16 14.38 1.61
N GLU A 92 -11.93 15.44 2.37
CA GLU A 92 -11.83 16.81 1.84
C GLU A 92 -10.75 16.90 0.74
N ARG A 93 -10.97 17.72 -0.29
CA ARG A 93 -10.16 17.77 -1.52
C ARG A 93 -8.64 17.83 -1.27
N LEU A 94 -8.18 18.70 -0.36
CA LEU A 94 -6.76 18.83 -0.02
C LEU A 94 -6.21 17.60 0.71
N ARG A 95 -7.02 16.99 1.58
CA ARG A 95 -6.66 15.77 2.28
C ARG A 95 -6.61 14.59 1.32
N THR A 96 -7.53 14.52 0.36
CA THR A 96 -7.51 13.52 -0.71
C THR A 96 -6.24 13.63 -1.54
N MET A 97 -5.87 14.83 -2.01
CA MET A 97 -4.65 15.05 -2.79
C MET A 97 -3.38 14.68 -2.04
N PHE A 98 -3.29 15.02 -0.74
CA PHE A 98 -2.15 14.62 0.07
C PHE A 98 -2.11 13.10 0.29
N THR A 99 -3.23 12.49 0.65
CA THR A 99 -3.31 11.04 0.94
C THR A 99 -2.97 10.25 -0.33
N SER A 100 -3.54 10.60 -1.48
CA SER A 100 -3.22 9.94 -2.75
C SER A 100 -1.78 10.16 -3.19
N GLY A 101 -1.22 11.35 -2.97
CA GLY A 101 0.18 11.64 -3.27
C GLY A 101 1.15 10.86 -2.39
N ALA A 102 0.95 10.87 -1.07
CA ALA A 102 1.83 10.21 -0.10
C ALA A 102 1.74 8.69 -0.18
N ASP A 103 0.54 8.13 -0.13
CA ASP A 103 0.32 6.68 -0.20
C ASP A 103 0.65 6.17 -1.60
N GLY A 104 0.25 6.91 -2.64
CA GLY A 104 0.55 6.55 -4.02
C GLY A 104 2.04 6.53 -4.32
N MET A 105 2.80 7.53 -3.85
CA MET A 105 4.25 7.53 -4.01
C MET A 105 4.92 6.41 -3.19
N SER A 106 4.37 6.09 -2.02
CA SER A 106 4.83 4.97 -1.21
C SER A 106 4.60 3.62 -1.91
N ILE A 107 3.44 3.44 -2.56
CA ILE A 107 3.14 2.25 -3.38
C ILE A 107 4.09 2.16 -4.57
N LEU A 108 4.40 3.27 -5.24
CA LEU A 108 5.35 3.26 -6.37
C LEU A 108 6.78 2.90 -5.93
N LEU A 109 7.26 3.44 -4.81
CA LEU A 109 8.59 3.12 -4.28
C LEU A 109 8.67 1.67 -3.77
N ALA A 110 7.63 1.21 -3.07
CA ALA A 110 7.50 -0.17 -2.61
C ALA A 110 7.40 -1.14 -3.80
N GLY A 111 6.67 -0.76 -4.86
CA GLY A 111 6.58 -1.52 -6.11
C GLY A 111 7.91 -1.57 -6.88
N ALA A 112 8.66 -0.46 -6.93
CA ALA A 112 10.00 -0.40 -7.53
C ALA A 112 10.98 -1.34 -6.82
N THR A 113 10.95 -1.31 -5.48
CA THR A 113 11.81 -2.18 -4.67
C THR A 113 11.40 -3.63 -4.78
N PHE A 114 10.10 -3.95 -4.71
CA PHE A 114 9.60 -5.31 -4.93
C PHE A 114 10.00 -5.85 -6.31
N GLY A 115 9.78 -5.04 -7.37
CA GLY A 115 10.09 -5.39 -8.75
C GLY A 115 11.58 -5.67 -9.03
N ALA A 116 12.48 -5.18 -8.18
CA ALA A 116 13.91 -5.48 -8.26
C ALA A 116 14.25 -6.92 -7.80
N PHE A 117 13.39 -7.55 -7.00
CA PHE A 117 13.61 -8.88 -6.44
C PHE A 117 12.65 -9.94 -6.98
N SER A 118 11.41 -9.56 -7.33
CA SER A 118 10.37 -10.50 -7.77
C SER A 118 9.41 -9.86 -8.77
N SER A 119 8.88 -10.68 -9.67
CA SER A 119 7.70 -10.36 -10.47
C SER A 119 6.41 -10.57 -9.66
N PRO A 120 5.29 -9.94 -10.07
CA PRO A 120 3.98 -10.16 -9.44
C PRO A 120 3.60 -11.63 -9.41
N VAL A 121 3.00 -12.06 -8.30
CA VAL A 121 2.72 -13.48 -8.01
C VAL A 121 1.82 -14.14 -9.05
N LEU A 122 0.89 -13.42 -9.66
CA LEU A 122 0.02 -13.98 -10.69
C LEU A 122 0.71 -14.23 -12.04
N ASP A 123 1.92 -13.69 -12.22
CA ASP A 123 2.74 -13.90 -13.42
C ASP A 123 3.77 -15.03 -13.22
N VAL A 124 3.88 -15.60 -12.01
CA VAL A 124 4.91 -16.59 -11.66
C VAL A 124 4.28 -17.92 -11.26
N SER A 125 4.86 -19.02 -11.73
CA SER A 125 4.33 -20.38 -11.53
C SER A 125 4.69 -21.02 -10.19
N ALA A 126 5.67 -20.47 -9.46
CA ALA A 126 6.14 -21.00 -8.18
C ALA A 126 6.68 -19.89 -7.27
N PRO A 127 6.50 -19.99 -5.94
CA PRO A 127 7.05 -19.02 -5.01
C PRO A 127 8.59 -19.13 -4.98
N SER A 128 9.27 -17.98 -5.05
CA SER A 128 10.72 -17.87 -5.00
C SER A 128 11.18 -17.20 -3.70
N GLU A 129 12.44 -17.38 -3.31
CA GLU A 129 13.03 -16.64 -2.19
C GLU A 129 12.97 -15.12 -2.42
N GLY A 130 13.08 -14.69 -3.69
CA GLY A 130 12.93 -13.30 -4.11
C GLY A 130 11.57 -12.70 -3.76
N LEU A 131 10.51 -13.51 -3.70
CA LEU A 131 9.18 -13.07 -3.26
C LEU A 131 9.21 -12.64 -1.79
N VAL A 132 9.88 -13.40 -0.92
CA VAL A 132 9.97 -13.12 0.51
C VAL A 132 10.83 -11.88 0.76
N TYR A 133 12.02 -11.82 0.16
CA TYR A 133 12.90 -10.67 0.29
C TYR A 133 12.28 -9.40 -0.30
N GLY A 134 11.67 -9.50 -1.48
CA GLY A 134 10.96 -8.40 -2.12
C GLY A 134 9.77 -7.91 -1.30
N ALA A 135 8.99 -8.82 -0.71
CA ALA A 135 7.83 -8.45 0.11
C ALA A 135 8.23 -7.78 1.44
N VAL A 136 9.28 -8.27 2.11
CA VAL A 136 9.79 -7.67 3.34
C VAL A 136 10.39 -6.28 3.06
N LEU A 137 11.25 -6.17 2.05
CA LEU A 137 11.88 -4.89 1.69
C LEU A 137 10.87 -3.90 1.12
N GLY A 138 9.97 -4.33 0.23
CA GLY A 138 8.90 -3.51 -0.32
C GLY A 138 7.94 -3.02 0.75
N GLY A 139 7.54 -3.88 1.68
CA GLY A 139 6.73 -3.51 2.84
C GLY A 139 7.46 -2.50 3.75
N ALA A 140 8.74 -2.72 4.04
CA ALA A 140 9.53 -1.77 4.82
C ALA A 140 9.62 -0.39 4.12
N VAL A 141 9.85 -0.38 2.81
CA VAL A 141 9.90 0.86 2.01
C VAL A 141 8.55 1.58 2.05
N PHE A 142 7.44 0.86 1.91
CA PHE A 142 6.09 1.43 1.99
C PHE A 142 5.86 2.20 3.31
N TYR A 143 6.15 1.58 4.45
CA TYR A 143 5.96 2.22 5.76
C TYR A 143 6.96 3.35 6.01
N LEU A 144 8.24 3.18 5.62
CA LEU A 144 9.26 4.21 5.76
C LEU A 144 8.96 5.45 4.92
N SER A 145 8.55 5.27 3.65
CA SER A 145 8.20 6.37 2.78
C SER A 145 6.92 7.06 3.24
N ASN A 146 5.92 6.31 3.71
CA ASN A 146 4.70 6.90 4.24
C ASN A 146 5.00 7.75 5.50
N ALA A 147 5.81 7.24 6.42
CA ALA A 147 6.27 7.99 7.58
C ALA A 147 7.06 9.25 7.18
N PHE A 148 7.86 9.16 6.11
CA PHE A 148 8.64 10.29 5.59
C PHE A 148 7.74 11.41 5.03
N PHE A 149 6.78 11.08 4.16
CA PHE A 149 5.88 12.07 3.56
C PHE A 149 4.98 12.73 4.61
N ASN A 150 4.53 11.97 5.61
CA ASN A 150 3.78 12.49 6.76
C ASN A 150 4.65 13.40 7.65
N ALA A 151 5.89 13.00 7.95
CA ALA A 151 6.81 13.84 8.72
C ALA A 151 7.17 15.14 7.99
N LEU A 152 7.32 15.11 6.66
CA LEU A 152 7.50 16.30 5.83
C LEU A 152 6.30 17.23 5.90
N LEU A 153 5.07 16.70 5.83
CA LEU A 153 3.86 17.50 6.00
C LEU A 153 3.85 18.20 7.36
N LEU A 154 4.22 17.49 8.43
CA LEU A 154 4.30 18.05 9.78
C LEU A 154 5.41 19.09 9.93
N ARG A 155 6.53 18.95 9.21
CA ARG A 155 7.55 20.01 9.12
C ARG A 155 6.97 21.26 8.48
N PHE A 156 6.30 21.14 7.34
CA PHE A 156 5.73 22.31 6.65
C PHE A 156 4.51 22.92 7.36
N LYS A 157 3.84 22.17 8.25
CA LYS A 157 2.67 22.65 8.99
C LYS A 157 3.03 23.23 10.36
N TYR A 158 4.05 22.69 11.03
CA TYR A 158 4.38 23.02 12.43
C TYR A 158 5.87 23.33 12.67
N GLU A 159 6.68 23.47 11.62
CA GLU A 159 8.15 23.69 11.69
C GLU A 159 8.90 22.65 12.55
N SER A 160 8.32 21.45 12.65
CA SER A 160 8.85 20.38 13.48
C SER A 160 10.04 19.65 12.81
N GLY A 161 10.96 19.11 13.63
CA GLY A 161 12.10 18.33 13.16
C GLY A 161 11.66 17.01 12.52
N VAL A 162 11.96 16.82 11.22
CA VAL A 162 11.56 15.66 10.42
C VAL A 162 12.02 14.35 11.06
N LEU A 163 13.30 14.27 11.45
CA LEU A 163 13.89 13.04 12.01
C LEU A 163 13.26 12.66 13.35
N ALA A 164 12.92 13.65 14.18
CA ALA A 164 12.24 13.42 15.45
C ALA A 164 10.83 12.87 15.24
N LYS A 165 10.09 13.40 14.26
CA LYS A 165 8.74 12.92 13.92
C LYS A 165 8.72 11.57 13.22
N MET A 166 9.68 11.31 12.34
CA MET A 166 9.85 9.96 11.79
C MET A 166 10.19 8.97 12.90
N ARG A 167 11.10 9.32 13.82
CA ARG A 167 11.41 8.48 14.97
C ARG A 167 10.20 8.29 15.87
N GLU A 168 9.36 9.29 16.11
CA GLU A 168 8.11 9.11 16.89
C GLU A 168 7.10 8.24 16.16
N SER A 169 7.01 8.34 14.84
CA SER A 169 6.10 7.51 14.02
C SER A 169 6.60 6.07 13.87
N LEU A 170 7.93 5.86 13.91
CA LEU A 170 8.59 4.55 13.79
C LEU A 170 8.98 3.93 15.14
N ALA A 171 8.99 4.72 16.23
CA ALA A 171 9.32 4.27 17.58
C ALA A 171 8.35 3.22 18.09
N PRO A 172 7.04 3.28 17.77
CA PRO A 172 6.24 2.09 17.76
C PRO A 172 6.40 1.49 16.36
N LEU A 173 7.44 0.66 16.14
CA LEU A 173 7.41 -0.27 15.03
C LEU A 173 6.34 -1.29 15.41
N VAL A 174 5.08 -0.94 15.13
CA VAL A 174 3.95 -1.56 15.78
C VAL A 174 3.82 -2.96 15.19
N ALA A 175 3.68 -3.98 16.04
CA ALA A 175 3.27 -5.33 15.65
C ALA A 175 2.28 -5.41 14.45
N PRO A 176 1.24 -4.54 14.31
CA PRO A 176 0.32 -4.55 13.17
C PRO A 176 0.96 -4.28 11.81
N ASP A 177 2.02 -3.48 11.69
CA ASP A 177 2.67 -3.22 10.38
C ASP A 177 3.40 -4.48 9.90
N ILE A 178 4.11 -5.13 10.81
CA ILE A 178 4.77 -6.43 10.55
C ILE A 178 3.72 -7.50 10.24
N ILE A 179 2.62 -7.54 11.00
CA ILE A 179 1.50 -8.46 10.76
C ILE A 179 0.86 -8.19 9.40
N ALA A 180 0.74 -6.93 8.97
CA ALA A 180 0.18 -6.59 7.67
C ALA A 180 1.06 -7.07 6.52
N VAL A 181 2.38 -6.87 6.62
CA VAL A 181 3.34 -7.40 5.63
C VAL A 181 3.31 -8.94 5.61
N LEU A 182 3.31 -9.58 6.77
CA LEU A 182 3.25 -11.04 6.87
C LEU A 182 1.93 -11.61 6.36
N ALA A 183 0.81 -10.94 6.63
CA ALA A 183 -0.51 -11.32 6.12
C ALA A 183 -0.58 -11.17 4.61
N ALA A 184 -0.04 -10.06 4.05
CA ALA A 184 0.04 -9.84 2.61
C ALA A 184 0.98 -10.84 1.91
N LEU A 185 2.07 -11.22 2.57
CA LEU A 185 2.98 -12.27 2.08
C LEU A 185 2.30 -13.64 2.12
N GLY A 186 1.61 -13.96 3.21
CA GLY A 186 0.86 -15.21 3.36
C GLY A 186 -0.25 -15.35 2.33
N THR A 187 -1.00 -14.28 2.07
CA THR A 187 -2.06 -14.27 1.04
C THR A 187 -1.46 -14.39 -0.36
N ALA A 188 -0.36 -13.70 -0.65
CA ALA A 188 0.36 -13.84 -1.92
C ALA A 188 0.89 -15.27 -2.11
N TYR A 189 1.50 -15.88 -1.08
CA TYR A 189 1.99 -17.25 -1.12
C TYR A 189 0.86 -18.25 -1.38
N VAL A 190 -0.26 -18.12 -0.67
CA VAL A 190 -1.44 -18.99 -0.83
C VAL A 190 -2.06 -18.81 -2.22
N THR A 191 -1.99 -17.61 -2.79
CA THR A 191 -2.44 -17.34 -4.17
C THR A 191 -1.63 -18.15 -5.19
N VAL A 192 -0.31 -18.23 -5.02
CA VAL A 192 0.55 -19.05 -5.90
C VAL A 192 0.31 -20.55 -5.66
N ALA A 193 0.28 -20.97 -4.40
CA ALA A 193 0.29 -22.40 -4.05
C ALA A 193 -1.08 -23.09 -4.23
N PHE A 194 -2.18 -22.38 -3.97
CA PHE A 194 -3.54 -22.94 -3.94
C PHE A 194 -4.52 -22.20 -4.87
N GLY A 195 -4.06 -21.14 -5.54
CA GLY A 195 -4.87 -20.32 -6.44
C GLY A 195 -5.59 -19.13 -5.76
N PRO A 196 -6.16 -18.20 -6.54
CA PRO A 196 -6.70 -16.93 -6.04
C PRO A 196 -7.92 -17.08 -5.12
N ALA A 197 -8.72 -18.13 -5.33
CA ALA A 197 -9.89 -18.40 -4.51
C ALA A 197 -9.51 -18.77 -3.07
N ALA A 198 -8.43 -19.54 -2.88
CA ALA A 198 -7.94 -19.92 -1.56
C ALA A 198 -7.37 -18.73 -0.78
N ALA A 199 -6.72 -17.79 -1.48
CA ALA A 199 -6.21 -16.56 -0.88
C ALA A 199 -7.31 -15.63 -0.38
N LEU A 200 -8.43 -15.53 -1.12
CA LEU A 200 -9.62 -14.80 -0.66
C LEU A 200 -10.24 -15.44 0.59
N VAL A 201 -10.25 -16.78 0.68
CA VAL A 201 -10.72 -17.49 1.88
C VAL A 201 -9.79 -17.26 3.06
N LEU A 202 -8.48 -17.13 2.86
CA LEU A 202 -7.56 -16.83 3.96
C LEU A 202 -7.68 -15.36 4.42
N PHE A 203 -7.86 -14.44 3.46
CA PHE A 203 -8.07 -13.01 3.72
C PHE A 203 -9.43 -12.73 4.41
N LEU A 204 -10.49 -13.44 4.02
CA LEU A 204 -11.83 -13.31 4.60
C LEU A 204 -12.04 -14.21 5.83
N GLY A 205 -11.47 -15.40 5.84
CA GLY A 205 -11.60 -16.42 6.89
C GLY A 205 -10.80 -16.12 8.15
N GLY A 206 -9.80 -15.24 8.08
CA GLY A 206 -9.21 -14.60 9.26
C GLY A 206 -10.21 -13.76 10.08
N ARG A 207 -11.44 -13.53 9.58
CA ARG A 207 -12.55 -12.90 10.33
C ARG A 207 -13.35 -13.86 11.23
N GLY A 208 -12.96 -15.12 11.31
CA GLY A 208 -13.63 -16.12 12.15
C GLY A 208 -12.85 -16.45 13.42
N LEU A 209 -12.58 -15.47 14.29
CA LEU A 209 -12.24 -15.65 15.72
C LEU A 209 -12.48 -14.35 16.49
#